data_AF-A0A0U4GB39-F1
#
_entry.id   AF-A0A0U4GB39-F1
#
_cell.length_a   1.000
_cell.length_b   1.000
_cell.length_c   1.000
_cell.angle_alpha   90.00
_cell.angle_beta   90.00
_cell.angle_gamma   90.00
#
_symmetry.space_group_name_H-M   'P 1'
#
loop_
_entity.id
_entity.type
_entity.pdbx_description
1 polymer ?
#
loop_
_entity_poly.entity_id
_entity_poly.type
_entity_poly.pdbx_seq_one_letter_code
_entity_poly.pdbx_strand_id
1 'polypeptide(L)'
;MENYKNSWLPHLKDAVPKAAQGKGTCMYTIALEGWRRGLELRFIKKKGSGLLRSVSFSLSDGKTKHVFSGSRGDYVSREAKEICRDKGLTNQYLEEADVSIPGGKLFEAGTALKSMISYAKRLGFPVVVKPSDSEGGGVGVKTNIKDEDELKEVLKKVKANERNTIIERFFTGDDFRVYVLEDKVIGAFQRRAASVVGNGKSDISTLLEQKNKERQKSPFLSSNKIKIDQSMKGFLQEKGLTPSYVPKKDERVFLRRNGEYFGQRDSVNVTDELPQKMKGIAISAVQAIPGLLHGGVDMLINLDTNEGVVNEINSRAQISNHVFPIEGKAIDIPKHIIDYYFPETKNDKATDVKYIFDFKTVVDSFESGTAKEIKIPPIPAGLKTVRRYVVTGNNFNNKYRKWLQRQALERNLDGYVRTIDNNSISIVVAGSEYVVKSFKDVIKESSPKPAIIRNVKGMMFNKPVKVGFELRQNTRRNREIKQKTSQQKPVQQKKKKQKKQSFAFRVIKFPFRVLRKIKNKIV
;
A
#
# COMPACT_ATOMS: atom_id res chain seq x y z
N MET A 1 12.50 -20.88 8.83
CA MET A 1 11.20 -20.17 9.03
C MET A 1 11.33 -18.94 9.93
N GLU A 2 12.40 -18.77 10.70
CA GLU A 2 12.59 -17.59 11.55
C GLU A 2 12.89 -16.29 10.79
N ASN A 3 13.38 -16.39 9.55
CA ASN A 3 13.86 -15.25 8.77
C ASN A 3 12.76 -14.25 8.33
N TYR A 4 11.47 -14.62 8.42
CA TYR A 4 10.33 -13.76 8.09
C TYR A 4 9.46 -13.45 9.31
N LYS A 5 10.05 -13.35 10.52
CA LYS A 5 9.31 -12.93 11.72
C LYS A 5 8.82 -11.48 11.52
N ASN A 6 7.54 -11.36 11.13
CA ASN A 6 6.82 -10.09 10.98
C ASN A 6 6.82 -9.31 12.31
N SER A 7 7.83 -8.46 12.51
CA SER A 7 7.98 -7.61 13.68
C SER A 7 7.18 -6.31 13.51
N TRP A 8 5.89 -6.46 13.18
CA TRP A 8 4.99 -5.34 12.94
C TRP A 8 4.52 -4.70 14.24
N LEU A 9 4.17 -3.42 14.15
CA LEU A 9 3.65 -2.61 15.25
C LEU A 9 2.45 -3.29 15.93
N PRO A 10 2.50 -3.58 17.24
CA PRO A 10 1.43 -4.31 17.95
C PRO A 10 0.04 -3.65 17.88
N HIS A 11 -0.03 -2.33 17.70
CA HIS A 11 -1.28 -1.58 17.61
C HIS A 11 -1.90 -1.58 16.19
N LEU A 12 -1.14 -2.01 15.17
CA LEU A 12 -1.63 -2.16 13.78
C LEU A 12 -1.94 -3.60 13.38
N LYS A 13 -1.56 -4.59 14.20
CA LYS A 13 -1.95 -5.99 13.99
C LYS A 13 -3.48 -6.10 13.92
N ASP A 14 -4.00 -6.65 12.82
CA ASP A 14 -5.43 -6.75 12.50
C ASP A 14 -6.20 -5.41 12.41
N ALA A 15 -5.52 -4.25 12.44
CA ALA A 15 -6.18 -2.95 12.45
C ALA A 15 -6.43 -2.36 11.06
N VAL A 16 -5.72 -2.84 10.02
CA VAL A 16 -5.89 -2.33 8.64
C VAL A 16 -6.98 -3.12 7.90
N PRO A 17 -8.15 -2.52 7.62
CA PRO A 17 -9.25 -3.21 6.96
C PRO A 17 -8.91 -3.50 5.49
N LYS A 18 -9.55 -4.51 4.89
CA LYS A 18 -9.30 -4.91 3.50
C LYS A 18 -9.44 -3.75 2.50
N ALA A 19 -10.37 -2.83 2.73
CA ALA A 19 -10.57 -1.65 1.88
C ALA A 19 -9.38 -0.68 1.89
N ALA A 20 -8.53 -0.73 2.93
CA ALA A 20 -7.32 0.09 3.07
C ALA A 20 -6.02 -0.65 2.70
N GLN A 21 -6.07 -1.92 2.33
CA GLN A 21 -4.87 -2.70 2.00
C GLN A 21 -4.22 -2.24 0.69
N GLY A 22 -2.93 -2.53 0.52
CA GLY A 22 -2.14 -2.09 -0.63
C GLY A 22 -1.91 -0.58 -0.65
N LYS A 23 -2.32 0.09 -1.73
CA LYS A 23 -2.06 1.54 -1.92
C LYS A 23 -2.76 2.44 -0.89
N GLY A 24 -3.82 1.95 -0.23
CA GLY A 24 -4.54 2.71 0.80
C GLY A 24 -3.85 2.72 2.16
N THR A 25 -2.83 1.88 2.38
CA THR A 25 -2.31 1.61 3.72
C THR A 25 -1.60 2.82 4.33
N CYS A 26 -0.86 3.59 3.54
CA CYS A 26 -0.21 4.83 4.02
C CYS A 26 -1.24 5.80 4.60
N MET A 27 -2.27 6.13 3.82
CA MET A 27 -3.32 7.07 4.21
C MET A 27 -4.06 6.58 5.46
N TYR A 28 -4.48 5.31 5.44
CA TYR A 28 -5.28 4.75 6.52
C TYR A 28 -4.53 4.71 7.85
N THR A 29 -3.24 4.37 7.84
CA THR A 29 -2.45 4.26 9.08
C THR A 29 -2.23 5.62 9.76
N ILE A 30 -2.00 6.69 8.98
CA ILE A 30 -1.90 8.06 9.52
C ILE A 30 -3.25 8.56 10.01
N ALA A 31 -4.32 8.35 9.23
CA ALA A 31 -5.68 8.72 9.64
C ALA A 31 -6.11 7.98 10.92
N LEU A 32 -5.75 6.70 11.05
CA LEU A 32 -6.02 5.89 12.23
C LEU A 32 -5.25 6.38 13.45
N GLU A 33 -3.99 6.75 13.29
CA GLU A 33 -3.18 7.30 14.37
C GLU A 33 -3.80 8.58 14.92
N GLY A 34 -4.06 9.58 14.06
CA GLY A 34 -4.65 10.84 14.49
C GLY A 34 -6.03 10.67 15.13
N TRP A 35 -6.91 9.86 14.51
CA TRP A 35 -8.24 9.59 15.06
C TRP A 35 -8.19 8.87 16.42
N ARG A 36 -7.20 8.00 16.67
CA ARG A 36 -7.02 7.33 17.97
C ARG A 36 -6.55 8.26 19.08
N ARG A 37 -5.96 9.40 18.72
CA ARG A 37 -5.62 10.48 19.65
C ARG A 37 -6.77 11.45 19.90
N GLY A 38 -7.95 11.18 19.35
CA GLY A 38 -9.15 12.01 19.56
C GLY A 38 -9.37 13.09 18.50
N LEU A 39 -8.51 13.19 17.48
CA LEU A 39 -8.66 14.17 16.42
C LEU A 39 -9.90 13.90 15.56
N GLU A 40 -10.61 14.96 15.16
CA GLU A 40 -11.70 14.88 14.20
C GLU A 40 -11.15 14.43 12.84
N LEU A 41 -11.65 13.31 12.32
CA LEU A 41 -11.24 12.76 11.03
C LEU A 41 -12.33 12.94 9.96
N ARG A 42 -11.95 13.51 8.81
CA ARG A 42 -12.79 13.57 7.62
C ARG A 42 -12.06 13.02 6.41
N PHE A 43 -12.76 12.30 5.54
CA PHE A 43 -12.27 11.91 4.22
C PHE A 43 -12.92 12.77 3.14
N ILE A 44 -12.14 13.13 2.12
CA ILE A 44 -12.54 14.03 1.04
C ILE A 44 -12.17 13.38 -0.30
N LYS A 45 -13.14 13.28 -1.21
CA LYS A 45 -12.95 12.80 -2.58
C LYS A 45 -12.53 13.97 -3.47
N LYS A 46 -11.32 13.89 -4.01
CA LYS A 46 -10.79 14.80 -5.03
C LYS A 46 -11.09 14.29 -6.43
N LYS A 47 -11.09 15.21 -7.41
CA LYS A 47 -11.06 14.87 -8.84
C LYS A 47 -9.77 14.10 -9.16
N GLY A 48 -9.86 13.08 -10.01
CA GLY A 48 -8.70 12.29 -10.46
C GLY A 48 -8.99 10.81 -10.65
N SER A 49 -8.07 10.09 -11.30
CA SER A 49 -8.20 8.67 -11.62
C SER A 49 -7.79 7.74 -10.47
N GLY A 50 -8.58 6.69 -10.26
CA GLY A 50 -8.34 5.67 -9.23
C GLY A 50 -8.81 6.09 -7.84
N LEU A 51 -9.72 5.32 -7.25
CA LEU A 51 -10.45 5.73 -6.04
C LEU A 51 -9.52 6.23 -4.92
N LEU A 52 -8.65 5.35 -4.41
CA LEU A 52 -7.78 5.64 -3.27
C LEU A 52 -6.70 6.69 -3.57
N ARG A 53 -6.34 6.90 -4.84
CA ARG A 53 -5.37 7.94 -5.23
C ARG A 53 -5.96 9.34 -5.15
N SER A 54 -7.27 9.45 -5.38
CA SER A 54 -8.02 10.71 -5.30
C SER A 54 -8.74 10.90 -3.97
N VAL A 55 -8.36 10.19 -2.91
CA VAL A 55 -8.86 10.45 -1.55
C VAL A 55 -7.80 11.24 -0.78
N SER A 56 -8.24 12.29 -0.10
CA SER A 56 -7.50 13.01 0.93
C SER A 56 -8.24 12.86 2.25
N PHE A 57 -7.59 13.16 3.37
CA PHE A 57 -8.26 13.23 4.66
C PHE A 57 -7.80 14.47 5.41
N SER A 58 -8.58 14.92 6.39
CA SER A 58 -8.17 15.95 7.32
C SER A 58 -8.28 15.47 8.76
N LEU A 59 -7.37 15.94 9.58
CA LEU A 59 -7.38 15.80 11.03
C LEU A 59 -7.52 17.20 11.67
N SER A 60 -8.20 17.30 12.81
CA SER A 60 -8.35 18.56 13.54
C SER A 60 -8.54 18.33 15.03
N ASP A 61 -7.91 19.17 15.85
CA ASP A 61 -8.10 19.27 17.31
C ASP A 61 -9.18 20.30 17.70
N GLY A 62 -9.88 20.89 16.70
CA GLY A 62 -10.84 21.98 16.85
C GLY A 62 -10.25 23.38 16.73
N LYS A 63 -8.93 23.56 16.88
CA LYS A 63 -8.22 24.84 16.71
C LYS A 63 -7.45 24.88 15.40
N THR A 64 -6.72 23.81 15.12
CA THR A 64 -5.91 23.58 13.94
C THR A 64 -6.53 22.47 13.11
N LYS A 65 -6.30 22.52 11.79
CA LYS A 65 -6.77 21.51 10.86
C LYS A 65 -5.70 21.29 9.81
N HIS A 66 -5.33 20.03 9.63
CA HIS A 66 -4.34 19.61 8.66
C HIS A 66 -4.94 18.68 7.61
N VAL A 67 -4.60 18.90 6.33
CA VAL A 67 -5.07 18.08 5.20
C VAL A 67 -3.94 17.23 4.64
N PHE A 68 -4.21 15.93 4.48
CA PHE A 68 -3.26 14.93 4.03
C PHE A 68 -3.71 14.26 2.73
N SER A 69 -2.74 13.93 1.86
CA SER A 69 -2.93 13.07 0.69
C SER A 69 -1.89 11.95 0.72
N GLY A 70 -2.33 10.72 0.99
CA GLY A 70 -1.40 9.63 1.28
C GLY A 70 -0.66 9.91 2.57
N SER A 71 0.67 10.01 2.50
CA SER A 71 1.56 10.40 3.61
C SER A 71 1.80 11.91 3.71
N ARG A 72 1.57 12.67 2.63
CA ARG A 72 1.93 14.08 2.53
C ARG A 72 0.89 14.96 3.20
N GLY A 73 1.27 15.72 4.24
CA GLY A 73 0.44 16.76 4.84
C GLY A 73 0.57 18.11 4.13
N ASP A 74 -0.13 19.12 4.64
CA ASP A 74 -0.25 20.44 4.01
C ASP A 74 0.92 21.40 4.26
N TYR A 75 1.75 21.16 5.27
CA TYR A 75 3.04 21.84 5.41
C TYR A 75 4.04 21.55 4.28
N VAL A 76 3.84 20.47 3.50
CA VAL A 76 4.60 20.30 2.26
C VAL A 76 3.98 21.22 1.21
N SER A 77 4.75 22.23 0.78
CA SER A 77 4.29 23.31 -0.11
C SER A 77 3.85 22.78 -1.48
N ARG A 78 3.18 23.61 -2.28
CA ARG A 78 2.88 23.24 -3.68
C ARG A 78 4.16 23.16 -4.51
N GLU A 79 5.03 24.14 -4.34
CA GLU A 79 6.34 24.24 -4.99
C GLU A 79 7.20 23.00 -4.74
N ALA A 80 7.34 22.55 -3.48
CA ALA A 80 8.06 21.32 -3.14
C ALA A 80 7.56 20.10 -3.91
N LYS A 81 6.24 20.03 -4.16
CA LYS A 81 5.63 18.92 -4.92
C LYS A 81 5.95 19.00 -6.40
N GLU A 82 6.07 20.20 -6.95
CA GLU A 82 6.41 20.45 -8.35
C GLU A 82 7.91 20.16 -8.56
N ILE A 83 8.78 20.65 -7.67
CA ILE A 83 10.21 20.31 -7.65
C ILE A 83 10.43 18.80 -7.59
N CYS A 84 9.89 18.11 -6.58
CA CYS A 84 10.05 16.65 -6.43
C CYS A 84 9.47 15.81 -7.58
N ARG A 85 8.61 16.38 -8.44
CA ARG A 85 8.05 15.67 -9.60
C ARG A 85 8.97 15.76 -10.81
N ASP A 86 9.78 16.81 -10.89
CA ASP A 86 10.75 17.01 -11.95
C ASP A 86 12.14 16.59 -11.45
N LYS A 87 12.64 15.47 -11.96
CA LYS A 87 13.97 14.96 -11.57
C LYS A 87 15.10 15.91 -11.97
N GLY A 88 14.94 16.68 -13.04
CA GLY A 88 15.93 17.68 -13.46
C GLY A 88 15.99 18.83 -12.46
N LEU A 89 14.84 19.41 -12.13
CA LEU A 89 14.75 20.48 -11.14
C LEU A 89 15.19 20.01 -9.74
N THR A 90 14.79 18.80 -9.34
CA THR A 90 15.27 18.19 -8.08
C THR A 90 16.79 18.12 -8.05
N ASN A 91 17.44 17.66 -9.14
CA ASN A 91 18.89 17.58 -9.19
C ASN A 91 19.56 18.96 -9.12
N GLN A 92 18.97 20.01 -9.70
CA GLN A 92 19.50 21.38 -9.60
C GLN A 92 19.55 21.85 -8.14
N TYR A 93 18.44 21.71 -7.40
CA TYR A 93 18.41 22.05 -5.97
C TYR A 93 19.38 21.22 -5.14
N LEU A 94 19.55 19.94 -5.47
CA LEU A 94 20.51 19.08 -4.77
C LEU A 94 21.96 19.49 -5.05
N GLU A 95 22.29 19.84 -6.30
CA GLU A 95 23.62 20.30 -6.69
C GLU A 95 23.96 21.66 -6.04
N GLU A 96 23.01 22.60 -6.03
CA GLU A 96 23.16 23.91 -5.35
C GLU A 96 23.37 23.76 -3.83
N ALA A 97 22.84 22.71 -3.22
CA ALA A 97 22.98 22.41 -1.80
C ALA A 97 24.16 21.46 -1.47
N ASP A 98 25.04 21.19 -2.44
CA ASP A 98 26.18 20.25 -2.31
C ASP A 98 25.76 18.84 -1.85
N VAL A 99 24.56 18.41 -2.24
CA VAL A 99 24.05 17.06 -1.96
C VAL A 99 24.53 16.12 -3.05
N SER A 100 25.17 15.02 -2.63
CA SER A 100 25.69 14.02 -3.55
C SER A 100 24.60 13.39 -4.43
N ILE A 101 24.74 13.54 -5.75
CA ILE A 101 23.89 12.96 -6.79
C ILE A 101 24.76 12.18 -7.79
N PRO A 102 24.20 11.29 -8.63
CA PRO A 102 24.98 10.57 -9.65
C PRO A 102 25.75 11.50 -10.62
N GLY A 103 25.29 12.73 -10.81
CA GLY A 103 25.84 13.69 -11.77
C GLY A 103 25.39 13.38 -13.20
N GLY A 104 24.88 14.39 -13.90
CA GLY A 104 24.25 14.19 -15.20
C GLY A 104 23.65 15.46 -15.78
N LYS A 105 22.94 15.31 -16.90
CA LYS A 105 22.28 16.43 -17.59
C LYS A 105 20.88 16.03 -18.10
N LEU A 106 19.94 16.97 -17.96
CA LEU A 106 18.63 16.93 -18.59
C LEU A 106 18.74 17.38 -20.06
N PHE A 107 18.12 16.63 -20.95
CA PHE A 107 17.95 16.93 -22.36
C PHE A 107 16.47 17.05 -22.68
N GLU A 108 16.09 18.15 -23.33
CA GLU A 108 14.70 18.36 -23.75
C GLU A 108 14.30 17.42 -24.88
N ALA A 109 12.99 17.14 -24.96
CA ALA A 109 12.40 16.46 -26.09
C ALA A 109 12.83 17.11 -27.41
N GLY A 110 13.19 16.29 -28.40
CA GLY A 110 13.68 16.78 -29.70
C GLY A 110 15.19 17.05 -29.77
N THR A 111 15.92 17.05 -28.65
CA THR A 111 17.39 17.23 -28.68
C THR A 111 18.06 16.19 -29.59
N ALA A 112 19.04 16.64 -30.39
CA ALA A 112 19.74 15.78 -31.34
C ALA A 112 20.50 14.64 -30.63
N LEU A 113 20.36 13.40 -31.14
CA LEU A 113 21.04 12.20 -30.61
C LEU A 113 22.56 12.40 -30.51
N LYS A 114 23.16 13.08 -31.49
CA LYS A 114 24.60 13.38 -31.52
C LYS A 114 25.02 14.21 -30.30
N SER A 115 24.18 15.13 -29.82
CA SER A 115 24.45 15.95 -28.63
C SER A 115 24.44 15.11 -27.36
N MET A 116 23.41 14.27 -27.20
CA MET A 116 23.29 13.33 -26.08
C MET A 116 24.46 12.33 -26.01
N ILE A 117 24.82 11.74 -27.15
CA ILE A 117 25.95 10.80 -27.26
C ILE A 117 27.27 11.51 -26.94
N SER A 118 27.49 12.70 -27.49
CA SER A 118 28.70 13.49 -27.21
C SER A 118 28.83 13.84 -25.74
N TYR A 119 27.71 14.15 -25.07
CA TYR A 119 27.71 14.38 -23.63
C TYR A 119 28.04 13.11 -22.84
N ALA A 120 27.41 11.98 -23.15
CA ALA A 120 27.67 10.71 -22.47
C ALA A 120 29.15 10.29 -22.60
N LYS A 121 29.77 10.51 -23.77
CA LYS A 121 31.22 10.29 -23.97
C LYS A 121 32.07 11.14 -23.03
N ARG A 122 31.74 12.42 -22.86
CA ARG A 122 32.45 13.31 -21.93
C ARG A 122 32.20 12.95 -20.47
N LEU A 123 31.00 12.49 -20.14
CA LEU A 123 30.66 12.05 -18.80
C LEU A 123 31.43 10.77 -18.41
N GLY A 124 31.64 9.88 -19.38
CA GLY A 124 32.28 8.59 -19.19
C GLY A 124 31.26 7.48 -18.93
N PHE A 125 31.55 6.29 -19.45
CA PHE A 125 30.72 5.09 -19.25
C PHE A 125 31.16 4.31 -17.99
N PRO A 126 30.25 3.57 -17.32
CA PRO A 126 28.85 3.36 -17.70
C PRO A 126 27.92 4.53 -17.34
N VAL A 127 26.85 4.68 -18.12
CA VAL A 127 25.81 5.71 -17.91
C VAL A 127 24.42 5.11 -17.67
N VAL A 128 23.51 5.95 -17.17
CA VAL A 128 22.08 5.67 -17.01
C VAL A 128 21.30 6.64 -17.87
N VAL A 129 20.25 6.14 -18.55
CA VAL A 129 19.29 6.94 -19.30
C VAL A 129 17.91 6.78 -18.65
N LYS A 130 17.28 7.89 -18.24
CA LYS A 130 15.94 7.88 -17.63
C LYS A 130 15.06 9.04 -18.09
N PRO A 131 13.73 8.86 -18.25
CA PRO A 131 12.81 9.98 -18.47
C PRO A 131 12.72 10.87 -17.23
N SER A 132 12.66 12.19 -17.41
CA SER A 132 12.56 13.14 -16.28
C SER A 132 11.23 13.01 -15.53
N ASP A 133 10.14 12.72 -16.25
CA ASP A 133 8.75 12.76 -15.78
C ASP A 133 8.17 11.39 -15.37
N SER A 134 9.00 10.34 -15.31
CA SER A 134 8.51 8.99 -15.05
C SER A 134 7.93 8.82 -13.63
N GLU A 135 6.62 8.52 -13.54
CA GLU A 135 5.93 8.18 -12.30
C GLU A 135 6.25 6.74 -11.82
N GLY A 136 7.40 6.56 -11.17
CA GLY A 136 7.74 5.39 -10.36
C GLY A 136 7.91 4.04 -11.10
N GLY A 137 8.52 3.07 -10.41
CA GLY A 137 8.65 1.68 -10.88
C GLY A 137 9.70 1.44 -11.98
N GLY A 138 10.56 2.42 -12.27
CA GLY A 138 11.68 2.29 -13.22
C GLY A 138 11.25 2.20 -14.70
N VAL A 139 10.03 2.61 -15.03
CA VAL A 139 9.54 2.57 -16.42
C VAL A 139 10.38 3.51 -17.29
N GLY A 140 11.00 2.95 -18.32
CA GLY A 140 11.85 3.70 -19.25
C GLY A 140 13.28 3.94 -18.76
N VAL A 141 13.64 3.48 -17.55
CA VAL A 141 15.01 3.57 -17.04
C VAL A 141 15.87 2.48 -17.66
N LYS A 142 17.03 2.85 -18.22
CA LYS A 142 18.06 1.96 -18.72
C LYS A 142 19.35 2.25 -17.99
N THR A 143 19.88 1.25 -17.28
CA THR A 143 21.03 1.38 -16.40
C THR A 143 22.22 0.58 -16.93
N ASN A 144 23.43 0.94 -16.49
CA ASN A 144 24.68 0.22 -16.79
C ASN A 144 24.94 0.12 -18.30
N ILE A 145 24.67 1.20 -19.03
CA ILE A 145 24.96 1.31 -20.45
C ILE A 145 26.47 1.49 -20.58
N LYS A 146 27.16 0.53 -21.19
CA LYS A 146 28.63 0.42 -21.09
C LYS A 146 29.38 1.11 -22.21
N ASP A 147 28.73 1.34 -23.33
CA ASP A 147 29.36 1.91 -24.51
C ASP A 147 28.39 2.75 -25.34
N GLU A 148 28.94 3.39 -26.37
CA GLU A 148 28.21 4.27 -27.27
C GLU A 148 27.14 3.52 -28.08
N ASP A 149 27.39 2.28 -28.49
CA ASP A 149 26.49 1.55 -29.38
C ASP A 149 25.26 1.08 -28.62
N GLU A 150 25.43 0.60 -27.38
CA GLU A 150 24.32 0.35 -26.47
C GLU A 150 23.52 1.64 -26.19
N LEU A 151 24.21 2.77 -25.99
CA LEU A 151 23.57 4.06 -25.78
C LEU A 151 22.74 4.49 -26.99
N LYS A 152 23.25 4.33 -28.22
CA LYS A 152 22.52 4.64 -29.46
C LYS A 152 21.21 3.85 -29.52
N GLU A 153 21.24 2.56 -29.22
CA GLU A 153 20.07 1.69 -29.23
C GLU A 153 19.03 2.08 -28.16
N VAL A 154 19.50 2.49 -26.99
CA VAL A 154 18.63 3.03 -25.93
C VAL A 154 18.00 4.34 -26.37
N LEU A 155 18.80 5.30 -26.84
CA LEU A 155 18.33 6.64 -27.19
C LEU A 155 17.38 6.64 -28.40
N LYS A 156 17.56 5.73 -29.38
CA LYS A 156 16.58 5.55 -30.48
C LYS A 156 15.18 5.23 -29.95
N LYS A 157 15.09 4.36 -28.94
CA LYS A 157 13.82 3.98 -28.29
C LYS A 157 13.25 5.11 -27.44
N VAL A 158 14.10 5.88 -26.77
CA VAL A 158 13.67 7.01 -25.94
C VAL A 158 13.17 8.17 -26.81
N LYS A 159 13.89 8.53 -27.89
CA LYS A 159 13.52 9.60 -28.81
C LYS A 159 12.16 9.37 -29.49
N ALA A 160 11.84 8.11 -29.81
CA ALA A 160 10.53 7.74 -30.36
C ALA A 160 9.35 8.10 -29.45
N ASN A 161 9.58 8.39 -28.16
CA ASN A 161 8.55 8.80 -27.21
C ASN A 161 8.49 10.31 -26.96
N GLU A 162 9.37 11.11 -27.60
CA GLU A 162 9.43 12.58 -27.49
C GLU A 162 9.40 13.10 -26.03
N ARG A 163 10.20 12.49 -25.15
CA ARG A 163 10.28 12.87 -23.74
C ARG A 163 11.60 13.53 -23.36
N ASN A 164 11.52 14.41 -22.37
CA ASN A 164 12.67 14.91 -21.65
C ASN A 164 13.44 13.74 -21.02
N THR A 165 14.75 13.73 -21.22
CA THR A 165 15.64 12.58 -20.94
C THR A 165 16.82 13.03 -20.11
N ILE A 166 17.13 12.30 -19.05
CA ILE A 166 18.31 12.51 -18.21
C ILE A 166 19.36 11.46 -18.58
N ILE A 167 20.60 11.90 -18.78
CA ILE A 167 21.78 11.03 -18.87
C ILE A 167 22.67 11.34 -17.67
N GLU A 168 22.96 10.32 -16.86
CA GLU A 168 23.73 10.46 -15.62
C GLU A 168 24.76 9.34 -15.46
N ARG A 169 25.74 9.52 -14.56
CA ARG A 169 26.72 8.47 -14.28
C ARG A 169 26.03 7.27 -13.64
N PHE A 170 26.51 6.08 -13.96
CA PHE A 170 26.09 4.89 -13.24
C PHE A 170 26.80 4.83 -11.88
N PHE A 171 26.02 4.87 -10.80
CA PHE A 171 26.53 4.64 -9.44
C PHE A 171 26.37 3.17 -9.06
N THR A 172 27.46 2.54 -8.60
CA THR A 172 27.43 1.15 -8.12
C THR A 172 27.04 1.15 -6.65
N GLY A 173 25.82 0.69 -6.34
CA GLY A 173 25.33 0.57 -4.97
C GLY A 173 23.96 -0.09 -4.91
N ASP A 174 23.49 -0.32 -3.69
CA ASP A 174 22.19 -0.89 -3.42
C ASP A 174 21.11 0.20 -3.25
N ASP A 175 19.85 -0.15 -3.53
CA ASP A 175 18.69 0.75 -3.45
C ASP A 175 18.18 0.84 -2.00
N PHE A 176 18.19 2.04 -1.44
CA PHE A 176 17.64 2.36 -0.13
C PHE A 176 16.55 3.42 -0.26
N ARG A 177 15.54 3.32 0.62
CA ARG A 177 14.61 4.42 0.88
C ARG A 177 14.77 4.88 2.31
N VAL A 178 15.02 6.17 2.47
CA VAL A 178 15.14 6.86 3.75
C VAL A 178 13.96 7.82 3.89
N TYR A 179 13.20 7.70 4.97
CA TYR A 179 12.13 8.63 5.30
C TYR A 179 12.65 9.67 6.28
N VAL A 180 12.60 10.93 5.87
CA VAL A 180 13.06 12.07 6.65
C VAL A 180 11.87 12.95 7.00
N LEU A 181 11.86 13.41 8.25
CA LEU A 181 10.93 14.40 8.79
C LEU A 181 11.78 15.47 9.47
N GLU A 182 11.71 16.70 8.96
CA GLU A 182 12.58 17.81 9.36
C GLU A 182 14.08 17.47 9.23
N ASP A 183 14.77 17.42 10.36
CA ASP A 183 16.19 17.19 10.55
C ASP A 183 16.49 15.73 10.93
N LYS A 184 15.50 14.84 10.88
CA LYS A 184 15.61 13.47 11.40
C LYS A 184 15.24 12.41 10.38
N VAL A 185 16.12 11.43 10.27
CA VAL A 185 15.81 10.15 9.63
C VAL A 185 14.93 9.34 10.58
N ILE A 186 13.66 9.18 10.20
CA ILE A 186 12.70 8.41 11.00
C ILE A 186 12.83 6.92 10.70
N GLY A 187 13.08 6.55 9.44
CA GLY A 187 13.19 5.16 9.05
C GLY A 187 13.97 4.98 7.76
N ALA A 188 14.66 3.84 7.62
CA ALA A 188 15.31 3.44 6.39
C ALA A 188 15.04 1.97 6.08
N PHE A 189 14.88 1.64 4.80
CA PHE A 189 14.87 0.24 4.34
C PHE A 189 15.66 0.05 3.04
N GLN A 190 16.35 -1.08 2.95
CA GLN A 190 16.93 -1.57 1.70
C GLN A 190 15.82 -2.21 0.85
N ARG A 191 15.79 -1.89 -0.44
CA ARG A 191 14.93 -2.54 -1.44
C ARG A 191 15.67 -3.67 -2.12
N ARG A 192 15.73 -4.79 -1.41
CA ARG A 192 16.43 -5.98 -1.87
C ARG A 192 15.65 -6.69 -2.97
N ALA A 193 16.33 -7.18 -3.99
CA ALA A 193 15.72 -8.05 -5.00
C ALA A 193 15.02 -9.25 -4.35
N ALA A 194 13.90 -9.70 -4.94
CA ALA A 194 13.12 -10.79 -4.41
C ALA A 194 14.00 -12.03 -4.21
N SER A 195 14.03 -12.59 -3.00
CA SER A 195 14.86 -13.77 -2.67
C SER A 195 14.12 -14.81 -1.83
N VAL A 196 14.64 -16.04 -1.77
CA VAL A 196 14.25 -17.06 -0.79
C VAL A 196 15.46 -17.45 0.04
N VAL A 197 15.23 -17.92 1.28
CA VAL A 197 16.29 -18.45 2.13
C VAL A 197 16.09 -19.94 2.33
N GLY A 198 17.13 -20.70 2.03
CA GLY A 198 17.13 -22.16 2.11
C GLY A 198 16.94 -22.67 3.52
N ASN A 199 16.23 -23.79 3.61
CA ASN A 199 16.09 -24.57 4.84
C ASN A 199 16.80 -25.94 4.72
N GLY A 200 17.55 -26.17 3.63
CA GLY A 200 18.23 -27.43 3.31
C GLY A 200 17.31 -28.58 2.89
N LYS A 201 15.99 -28.34 2.73
CA LYS A 201 14.99 -29.40 2.49
C LYS A 201 13.98 -29.08 1.40
N SER A 202 13.61 -27.81 1.25
CA SER A 202 12.58 -27.35 0.33
C SER A 202 13.21 -26.67 -0.89
N ASP A 203 12.63 -26.92 -2.07
CA ASP A 203 13.04 -26.26 -3.29
C ASP A 203 12.63 -24.77 -3.33
N ILE A 204 13.20 -24.02 -4.28
CA ILE A 204 12.89 -22.60 -4.50
C ILE A 204 11.38 -22.38 -4.67
N SER A 205 10.68 -23.25 -5.41
CA SER A 205 9.25 -23.11 -5.68
C SER A 205 8.43 -23.16 -4.38
N THR A 206 8.70 -24.15 -3.54
CA THR A 206 8.07 -24.35 -2.23
C THR A 206 8.39 -23.20 -1.27
N LEU A 207 9.66 -22.77 -1.22
CA LEU A 207 10.08 -21.63 -0.39
C LEU A 207 9.40 -20.33 -0.84
N LEU A 208 9.22 -20.12 -2.15
CA LEU A 208 8.52 -18.97 -2.69
C LEU A 208 7.03 -18.98 -2.34
N GLU A 209 6.37 -20.13 -2.37
CA GLU A 209 4.99 -20.26 -1.91
C GLU A 209 4.83 -19.92 -0.43
N GLN A 210 5.75 -20.40 0.40
CA GLN A 210 5.79 -20.07 1.83
C GLN A 210 5.98 -18.55 2.04
N LYS A 211 6.94 -17.95 1.34
CA LYS A 211 7.15 -16.49 1.35
C LYS A 211 5.91 -15.73 0.91
N ASN A 212 5.23 -16.17 -0.14
CA ASN A 212 3.98 -15.56 -0.61
C ASN A 212 2.85 -15.67 0.43
N LYS A 213 2.81 -16.72 1.27
CA LYS A 213 1.87 -16.81 2.39
C LYS A 213 2.18 -15.75 3.46
N GLU A 214 3.46 -15.47 3.74
CA GLU A 214 3.85 -14.38 4.64
C GLU A 214 3.54 -13.00 4.06
N ARG A 215 3.88 -12.74 2.79
CA ARG A 215 3.51 -11.50 2.07
C ARG A 215 2.00 -11.25 2.10
N GLN A 216 1.20 -12.31 1.99
CA GLN A 216 -0.27 -12.23 2.06
C GLN A 216 -0.81 -11.76 3.41
N LYS A 217 -0.06 -11.95 4.51
CA LYS A 217 -0.45 -11.44 5.83
C LYS A 217 -0.24 -9.92 5.93
N SER A 218 0.74 -9.36 5.21
CA SER A 218 1.05 -7.93 5.24
C SER A 218 -0.09 -7.12 4.63
N PRO A 219 -0.65 -6.12 5.34
CA PRO A 219 -1.66 -5.24 4.77
C PRO A 219 -1.23 -4.54 3.48
N PHE A 220 0.07 -4.27 3.32
CA PHE A 220 0.59 -3.62 2.13
C PHE A 220 0.82 -4.61 0.97
N LEU A 221 1.30 -5.81 1.26
CA LEU A 221 1.71 -6.79 0.24
C LEU A 221 0.66 -7.89 -0.01
N SER A 222 -0.52 -7.79 0.60
CA SER A 222 -1.53 -8.86 0.62
C SER A 222 -1.96 -9.35 -0.77
N SER A 223 -1.98 -8.46 -1.76
CA SER A 223 -2.31 -8.75 -3.16
C SER A 223 -1.09 -8.93 -4.07
N ASN A 224 0.12 -8.75 -3.57
CA ASN A 224 1.35 -8.62 -4.36
C ASN A 224 2.22 -9.88 -4.27
N LYS A 225 1.71 -10.95 -4.88
CA LYS A 225 2.39 -12.26 -4.96
C LYS A 225 3.49 -12.25 -6.00
N ILE A 226 4.61 -12.86 -5.65
CA ILE A 226 5.72 -13.13 -6.55
C ILE A 226 5.40 -14.41 -7.32
N LYS A 227 5.39 -14.36 -8.65
CA LYS A 227 5.11 -15.50 -9.52
C LYS A 227 6.40 -15.97 -10.18
N ILE A 228 6.50 -17.28 -10.40
CA ILE A 228 7.51 -17.86 -11.28
C ILE A 228 7.08 -17.58 -12.72
N ASP A 229 7.75 -16.64 -13.37
CA ASP A 229 7.55 -16.31 -14.78
C ASP A 229 8.84 -16.58 -15.58
N GLN A 230 8.80 -16.33 -16.89
CA GLN A 230 9.91 -16.61 -17.78
C GLN A 230 11.17 -15.79 -17.44
N SER A 231 11.01 -14.55 -16.97
CA SER A 231 12.14 -13.72 -16.56
C SER A 231 12.84 -14.30 -15.33
N MET A 232 12.08 -14.79 -14.34
CA MET A 232 12.66 -15.46 -13.16
C MET A 232 13.38 -16.73 -13.57
N LYS A 233 12.78 -17.55 -14.45
CA LYS A 233 13.40 -18.78 -14.94
C LYS A 233 14.70 -18.50 -15.67
N GLY A 234 14.72 -17.51 -16.56
CA GLY A 234 15.93 -17.08 -17.27
C GLY A 234 17.03 -16.64 -16.31
N PHE A 235 16.69 -15.79 -15.32
CA PHE A 235 17.66 -15.34 -14.32
C PHE A 235 18.24 -16.49 -13.47
N LEU A 236 17.41 -17.46 -13.06
CA LEU A 236 17.89 -18.63 -12.35
C LEU A 236 18.81 -19.49 -13.23
N GLN A 237 18.45 -19.70 -14.51
CA GLN A 237 19.25 -20.48 -15.46
C GLN A 237 20.64 -19.86 -15.68
N GLU A 238 20.74 -18.54 -15.80
CA GLU A 238 22.04 -17.84 -15.89
C GLU A 238 22.93 -18.05 -14.67
N LYS A 239 22.33 -18.34 -13.51
CA LYS A 239 23.04 -18.70 -12.27
C LYS A 239 23.28 -20.20 -12.14
N GLY A 240 22.95 -21.00 -13.15
CA GLY A 240 23.03 -22.46 -13.10
C GLY A 240 21.97 -23.11 -12.20
N LEU A 241 20.88 -22.40 -11.89
CA LEU A 241 19.83 -22.83 -10.98
C LEU A 241 18.51 -23.08 -11.71
N THR A 242 17.64 -23.87 -11.08
CA THR A 242 16.25 -24.09 -11.53
C THR A 242 15.29 -23.89 -10.36
N PRO A 243 13.97 -23.71 -10.60
CA PRO A 243 12.99 -23.64 -9.52
C PRO A 243 12.89 -24.88 -8.62
N SER A 244 13.47 -26.01 -9.01
CA SER A 244 13.56 -27.25 -8.23
C SER A 244 14.86 -27.38 -7.43
N TYR A 245 15.78 -26.42 -7.55
CA TYR A 245 16.98 -26.36 -6.71
C TYR A 245 16.59 -26.25 -5.24
N VAL A 246 17.26 -27.02 -4.37
CA VAL A 246 17.09 -27.03 -2.92
C VAL A 246 18.26 -26.27 -2.29
N PRO A 247 18.08 -24.99 -1.88
CA PRO A 247 19.17 -24.22 -1.30
C PRO A 247 19.54 -24.76 0.08
N LYS A 248 20.84 -24.73 0.39
CA LYS A 248 21.38 -25.11 1.70
C LYS A 248 20.74 -24.26 2.79
N LYS A 249 20.76 -24.78 4.03
CA LYS A 249 20.25 -24.01 5.17
C LYS A 249 20.95 -22.65 5.23
N ASP A 250 20.15 -21.59 5.35
CA ASP A 250 20.57 -20.19 5.43
C ASP A 250 21.18 -19.60 4.14
N GLU A 251 21.26 -20.39 3.06
CA GLU A 251 21.63 -19.89 1.72
C GLU A 251 20.54 -18.97 1.18
N ARG A 252 20.88 -17.73 0.85
CA ARG A 252 19.96 -16.80 0.20
C ARG A 252 20.09 -16.89 -1.32
N VAL A 253 19.00 -17.29 -1.97
CA VAL A 253 18.92 -17.33 -3.44
C VAL A 253 18.06 -16.18 -3.93
N PHE A 254 18.66 -15.28 -4.71
CA PHE A 254 17.94 -14.23 -5.40
C PHE A 254 17.16 -14.81 -6.58
N LEU A 255 15.94 -14.30 -6.78
CA LEU A 255 15.00 -14.75 -7.81
C LEU A 255 14.88 -13.76 -8.97
N ARG A 256 15.46 -12.56 -8.81
CA ARG A 256 15.44 -11.46 -9.77
C ARG A 256 16.77 -10.73 -9.74
N ARG A 257 17.11 -10.06 -10.84
CA ARG A 257 18.21 -9.09 -10.86
C ARG A 257 17.88 -7.93 -9.92
N ASN A 258 18.94 -7.34 -9.34
CA ASN A 258 18.81 -6.05 -8.68
C ASN A 258 18.34 -5.00 -9.70
N GLY A 259 17.59 -3.99 -9.28
CA GLY A 259 17.03 -3.02 -10.24
C GLY A 259 15.66 -3.43 -10.83
N GLU A 260 15.31 -4.71 -10.89
CA GLU A 260 14.07 -5.16 -11.53
C GLU A 260 12.87 -5.33 -10.57
N TYR A 261 11.67 -5.38 -11.16
CA TYR A 261 10.40 -5.70 -10.48
C TYR A 261 10.24 -5.01 -9.11
N PHE A 262 10.32 -3.68 -9.07
CA PHE A 262 10.27 -2.87 -7.84
C PHE A 262 9.14 -3.25 -6.87
N GLY A 263 7.96 -3.64 -7.38
CA GLY A 263 6.84 -4.07 -6.55
C GLY A 263 7.03 -5.43 -5.86
N GLN A 264 7.95 -6.27 -6.32
CA GLN A 264 8.22 -7.61 -5.79
C GLN A 264 9.41 -7.66 -4.85
N ARG A 265 10.16 -6.56 -4.73
CA ARG A 265 11.31 -6.45 -3.84
C ARG A 265 10.91 -6.63 -2.37
N ASP A 266 11.89 -7.04 -1.59
CA ASP A 266 11.75 -7.17 -0.14
C ASP A 266 12.17 -5.86 0.52
N SER A 267 11.37 -5.38 1.46
CA SER A 267 11.73 -4.28 2.35
C SER A 267 12.44 -4.85 3.57
N VAL A 268 13.72 -4.53 3.69
CA VAL A 268 14.56 -4.90 4.84
C VAL A 268 14.82 -3.62 5.64
N ASN A 269 14.30 -3.54 6.87
CA ASN A 269 14.60 -2.40 7.74
C ASN A 269 16.10 -2.36 8.01
N VAL A 270 16.70 -1.18 7.83
CA VAL A 270 18.12 -0.89 8.09
C VAL A 270 18.29 0.46 8.82
N THR A 271 17.30 0.86 9.61
CA THR A 271 17.22 2.22 10.18
C THR A 271 18.37 2.48 11.16
N ASP A 272 18.64 1.51 12.02
CA ASP A 272 19.68 1.59 13.04
C ASP A 272 21.06 1.37 12.41
N GLU A 273 21.13 0.51 11.38
CA GLU A 273 22.35 0.13 10.67
C GLU A 273 22.79 1.13 9.60
N LEU A 274 21.94 2.08 9.20
CA LEU A 274 22.27 3.07 8.17
C LEU A 274 23.39 4.02 8.69
N PRO A 275 24.54 4.12 8.00
CA PRO A 275 25.65 4.96 8.44
C PRO A 275 25.26 6.43 8.61
N GLN A 276 25.87 7.11 9.58
CA GLN A 276 25.53 8.50 9.90
C GLN A 276 25.76 9.46 8.73
N LYS A 277 26.79 9.20 7.91
CA LYS A 277 27.04 9.93 6.66
C LYS A 277 25.83 9.85 5.71
N MET A 278 25.23 8.67 5.54
CA MET A 278 24.05 8.48 4.69
C MET A 278 22.81 9.14 5.26
N LYS A 279 22.65 9.12 6.59
CA LYS A 279 21.59 9.86 7.27
C LYS A 279 21.72 11.36 7.01
N GLY A 280 22.94 11.90 7.10
CA GLY A 280 23.25 13.30 6.78
C GLY A 280 22.87 13.67 5.35
N ILE A 281 23.31 12.89 4.35
CA ILE A 281 22.96 13.11 2.94
C ILE A 281 21.44 13.13 2.74
N ALA A 282 20.70 12.21 3.35
CA ALA A 282 19.24 12.18 3.25
C ALA A 282 18.57 13.40 3.88
N ILE A 283 19.08 13.90 5.01
CA ILE A 283 18.57 15.11 5.68
C ILE A 283 18.83 16.33 4.80
N SER A 284 20.07 16.52 4.34
CA SER A 284 20.44 17.61 3.43
C SER A 284 19.61 17.59 2.16
N ALA A 285 19.31 16.41 1.61
CA ALA A 285 18.45 16.26 0.44
C ALA A 285 17.04 16.80 0.65
N VAL A 286 16.45 16.58 1.83
CA VAL A 286 15.12 17.13 2.14
C VAL A 286 15.19 18.63 2.39
N GLN A 287 16.21 19.10 3.10
CA GLN A 287 16.42 20.52 3.39
C GLN A 287 16.73 21.36 2.13
N ALA A 288 17.34 20.74 1.11
CA ALA A 288 17.63 21.37 -0.18
C ALA A 288 16.37 21.78 -0.94
N ILE A 289 15.19 21.18 -0.66
CA ILE A 289 13.95 21.47 -1.37
C ILE A 289 13.09 22.46 -0.57
N PRO A 290 12.88 23.71 -1.05
CA PRO A 290 12.08 24.70 -0.34
C PRO A 290 10.65 24.22 -0.05
N GLY A 291 10.25 24.30 1.23
CA GLY A 291 8.92 23.89 1.68
C GLY A 291 8.68 22.37 1.69
N LEU A 292 9.73 21.54 1.60
CA LEU A 292 9.64 20.10 1.81
C LEU A 292 9.91 19.74 3.28
N LEU A 293 8.85 19.68 4.08
CA LEU A 293 8.94 19.32 5.49
C LEU A 293 9.35 17.85 5.73
N HIS A 294 8.81 16.93 4.92
CA HIS A 294 9.09 15.50 5.02
C HIS A 294 8.91 14.81 3.67
N GLY A 295 9.63 13.71 3.50
CA GLY A 295 9.67 12.99 2.24
C GLY A 295 10.44 11.69 2.33
N GLY A 296 10.39 10.95 1.23
CA GLY A 296 11.17 9.72 1.05
C GLY A 296 12.31 9.99 0.07
N VAL A 297 13.53 9.86 0.53
CA VAL A 297 14.76 9.98 -0.26
C VAL A 297 15.15 8.59 -0.74
N ASP A 298 15.17 8.40 -2.05
CA ASP A 298 15.68 7.20 -2.69
C ASP A 298 17.17 7.39 -2.94
N MET A 299 17.98 6.54 -2.32
CA MET A 299 19.42 6.61 -2.38
C MET A 299 19.99 5.33 -2.99
N LEU A 300 21.08 5.48 -3.73
CA LEU A 300 21.97 4.37 -4.07
C LEU A 300 23.15 4.45 -3.10
N ILE A 301 23.41 3.38 -2.35
CA ILE A 301 24.43 3.36 -1.29
C ILE A 301 25.36 2.17 -1.51
N ASN A 302 26.66 2.45 -1.54
CA ASN A 302 27.70 1.46 -1.43
C ASN A 302 28.18 1.43 0.02
N LEU A 303 27.82 0.37 0.76
CA LEU A 303 28.20 0.23 2.16
C LEU A 303 29.69 -0.05 2.34
N ASP A 304 30.35 -0.65 1.35
CA ASP A 304 31.78 -0.99 1.43
C ASP A 304 32.65 0.27 1.32
N THR A 305 32.29 1.20 0.42
CA THR A 305 32.98 2.50 0.28
C THR A 305 32.41 3.57 1.20
N ASN A 306 31.28 3.29 1.88
CA ASN A 306 30.51 4.28 2.64
C ASN A 306 30.22 5.54 1.81
N GLU A 307 29.79 5.34 0.57
CA GLU A 307 29.37 6.38 -0.37
C GLU A 307 27.91 6.19 -0.72
N GLY A 308 27.22 7.30 -0.99
CA GLY A 308 25.83 7.24 -1.41
C GLY A 308 25.41 8.49 -2.14
N VAL A 309 24.50 8.32 -3.08
CA VAL A 309 23.96 9.39 -3.93
C VAL A 309 22.44 9.40 -3.87
N VAL A 310 21.84 10.59 -3.93
CA VAL A 310 20.40 10.77 -4.01
C VAL A 310 19.95 10.57 -5.45
N ASN A 311 19.03 9.63 -5.67
CA ASN A 311 18.49 9.30 -6.99
C ASN A 311 17.11 9.94 -7.24
N GLU A 312 16.27 10.04 -6.20
CA GLU A 312 14.93 10.65 -6.30
C GLU A 312 14.44 11.11 -4.91
N ILE A 313 13.69 12.20 -4.86
CA ILE A 313 12.97 12.64 -3.65
C ILE A 313 11.46 12.55 -3.88
N ASN A 314 10.77 11.89 -2.97
CA ASN A 314 9.34 11.63 -3.04
C ASN A 314 8.59 12.42 -1.97
N SER A 315 7.98 13.55 -2.34
CA SER A 315 7.15 14.38 -1.42
C SER A 315 5.89 13.65 -0.89
N ARG A 316 5.45 12.58 -1.56
CA ARG A 316 4.35 11.70 -1.10
C ARG A 316 4.86 10.26 -0.99
N ALA A 317 5.85 10.07 -0.13
CA ALA A 317 6.54 8.80 0.02
C ALA A 317 5.63 7.66 0.48
N GLN A 318 5.88 6.46 -0.03
CA GLN A 318 5.25 5.26 0.50
C GLN A 318 5.89 4.95 1.86
N ILE A 319 5.06 4.84 2.90
CA ILE A 319 5.51 4.55 4.27
C ILE A 319 5.24 3.11 4.70
N SER A 320 4.35 2.38 4.01
CA SER A 320 3.92 1.05 4.46
C SER A 320 5.04 0.01 4.49
N ASN A 321 6.15 0.21 3.76
CA ASN A 321 7.31 -0.68 3.85
C ASN A 321 8.11 -0.48 5.14
N HIS A 322 8.07 0.71 5.74
CA HIS A 322 8.61 0.96 7.08
C HIS A 322 7.68 0.37 8.14
N VAL A 323 6.36 0.47 7.95
CA VAL A 323 5.34 0.02 8.92
C VAL A 323 5.13 -1.49 8.89
N PHE A 324 5.26 -2.11 7.72
CA PHE A 324 5.08 -3.55 7.50
C PHE A 324 6.26 -4.13 6.69
N PRO A 325 7.49 -4.09 7.24
CA PRO A 325 8.65 -4.64 6.56
C PRO A 325 8.53 -6.16 6.42
N ILE A 326 9.23 -6.70 5.41
CA ILE A 326 9.37 -8.16 5.23
C ILE A 326 10.46 -8.71 6.15
N GLU A 327 11.55 -7.98 6.32
CA GLU A 327 12.65 -8.31 7.24
C GLU A 327 12.95 -7.09 8.14
N GLY A 328 13.24 -7.33 9.42
CA GLY A 328 13.57 -6.28 10.40
C GLY A 328 12.37 -5.71 11.16
N LYS A 329 12.65 -4.71 12.01
CA LYS A 329 11.66 -4.08 12.91
C LYS A 329 10.78 -3.08 12.15
N ALA A 330 9.50 -3.03 12.47
CA ALA A 330 8.63 -1.98 11.94
C ALA A 330 8.90 -0.62 12.61
N ILE A 331 8.79 0.46 11.83
CA ILE A 331 8.90 1.84 12.29
C ILE A 331 7.53 2.52 12.22
N ASP A 332 7.19 3.24 13.28
CA ASP A 332 5.91 3.93 13.42
C ASP A 332 5.93 5.32 12.77
N ILE A 333 6.18 5.36 11.45
CA ILE A 333 6.12 6.61 10.67
C ILE A 333 4.80 7.39 10.89
N PRO A 334 3.61 6.74 10.95
CA PRO A 334 2.36 7.44 11.27
C PRO A 334 2.43 8.22 12.58
N LYS A 335 2.94 7.62 13.66
CA LYS A 335 3.13 8.31 14.95
C LYS A 335 3.99 9.55 14.80
N HIS A 336 5.14 9.47 14.14
CA HIS A 336 6.04 10.61 13.96
C HIS A 336 5.41 11.74 13.13
N ILE A 337 4.63 11.41 12.11
CA ILE A 337 3.88 12.42 11.35
C ILE A 337 2.86 13.11 12.27
N ILE A 338 2.05 12.37 13.02
CA ILE A 338 1.03 12.98 13.89
C ILE A 338 1.67 13.75 15.06
N ASP A 339 2.77 13.25 15.63
CA ASP A 339 3.55 13.95 16.64
C ASP A 339 4.05 15.32 16.19
N TYR A 340 4.30 15.49 14.89
CA TYR A 340 4.75 16.75 14.32
C TYR A 340 3.57 17.70 14.05
N TYR A 341 2.52 17.20 13.40
CA TYR A 341 1.37 18.02 13.01
C TYR A 341 0.43 18.37 14.18
N PHE A 342 0.43 17.57 15.25
CA PHE A 342 -0.41 17.73 16.44
C PHE A 342 0.39 17.42 17.71
N PRO A 343 1.43 18.23 18.04
CA PRO A 343 2.37 17.93 19.13
C PRO A 343 1.71 17.82 20.50
N GLU A 344 0.60 18.53 20.73
CA GLU A 344 -0.22 18.46 21.94
C GLU A 344 -0.80 17.07 22.18
N THR A 345 -0.96 16.26 21.14
CA THR A 345 -1.57 14.92 21.23
C THR A 345 -0.58 13.78 21.50
N LYS A 346 0.73 14.06 21.65
CA LYS A 346 1.79 13.02 21.75
C LYS A 346 1.54 11.97 22.83
N ASN A 347 0.95 12.40 23.95
CA ASN A 347 0.66 11.54 25.11
C ASN A 347 -0.82 11.14 25.19
N ASP A 348 -1.63 11.58 24.23
CA ASP A 348 -3.06 11.34 24.25
C ASP A 348 -3.36 9.93 23.77
N LYS A 349 -4.07 9.18 24.62
CA LYS A 349 -4.80 8.00 24.23
C LYS A 349 -6.26 8.26 24.56
N ALA A 350 -7.10 8.39 23.53
CA ALA A 350 -8.53 8.57 23.77
C ALA A 350 -9.13 7.36 24.52
N THR A 351 -8.53 6.17 24.38
CA THR A 351 -8.99 4.92 25.00
C THR A 351 -7.93 3.80 24.97
N ASP A 352 -8.01 2.85 25.91
CA ASP A 352 -7.17 1.64 25.96
C ASP A 352 -7.59 0.57 24.96
N VAL A 353 -8.76 0.73 24.32
CA VAL A 353 -9.25 -0.19 23.30
C VAL A 353 -8.65 0.15 21.94
N LYS A 354 -8.20 -0.89 21.22
CA LYS A 354 -7.70 -0.74 19.85
C LYS A 354 -8.85 -0.51 18.84
N TYR A 355 -9.51 0.63 18.90
CA TYR A 355 -10.60 0.93 17.98
C TYR A 355 -10.12 1.12 16.54
N ILE A 356 -11.00 0.84 15.58
CA ILE A 356 -10.86 1.19 14.17
C ILE A 356 -12.17 1.82 13.66
N PHE A 357 -12.09 2.70 12.68
CA PHE A 357 -13.27 3.27 12.02
C PHE A 357 -13.67 2.48 10.76
N ASP A 358 -14.91 2.70 10.30
CA ASP A 358 -15.46 2.03 9.12
C ASP A 358 -14.99 2.66 7.80
N PHE A 359 -13.78 2.33 7.40
CA PHE A 359 -13.24 2.79 6.13
C PHE A 359 -13.90 2.16 4.90
N LYS A 360 -14.58 1.00 5.04
CA LYS A 360 -15.25 0.38 3.90
C LYS A 360 -16.41 1.26 3.42
N THR A 361 -17.21 1.75 4.36
CA THR A 361 -18.31 2.66 4.05
C THR A 361 -17.81 3.94 3.37
N VAL A 362 -16.66 4.49 3.80
CA VAL A 362 -16.02 5.63 3.13
C VAL A 362 -15.73 5.34 1.65
N VAL A 363 -15.07 4.21 1.39
CA VAL A 363 -14.71 3.75 0.05
C VAL A 363 -15.96 3.55 -0.80
N ASP A 364 -16.94 2.80 -0.30
CA ASP A 364 -18.17 2.49 -1.03
C ASP A 364 -18.94 3.77 -1.41
N SER A 365 -19.08 4.73 -0.49
CA SER A 365 -19.78 5.99 -0.72
C SER A 365 -19.10 6.90 -1.74
N PHE A 366 -17.77 6.85 -1.84
CA PHE A 366 -17.02 7.57 -2.86
C PHE A 366 -17.04 6.85 -4.21
N GLU A 367 -17.11 5.52 -4.24
CA GLU A 367 -17.26 4.74 -5.48
C GLU A 367 -18.66 4.94 -6.08
N SER A 368 -19.70 4.96 -5.25
CA SER A 368 -21.08 5.17 -5.70
C SER A 368 -21.39 6.63 -6.05
N GLY A 369 -20.53 7.57 -5.68
CA GLY A 369 -20.77 9.01 -5.84
C GLY A 369 -21.80 9.58 -4.87
N THR A 370 -22.21 8.82 -3.84
CA THR A 370 -23.20 9.25 -2.84
C THR A 370 -22.67 10.36 -1.94
N ALA A 371 -21.36 10.43 -1.73
CA ALA A 371 -20.73 11.49 -0.96
C ALA A 371 -19.43 11.99 -1.61
N LYS A 372 -19.11 13.26 -1.37
CA LYS A 372 -17.79 13.85 -1.68
C LYS A 372 -16.93 14.08 -0.44
N GLU A 373 -17.56 14.10 0.73
CA GLU A 373 -16.91 14.23 2.03
C GLU A 373 -17.64 13.34 3.05
N ILE A 374 -16.89 12.72 3.95
CA ILE A 374 -17.42 11.88 5.03
C ILE A 374 -16.67 12.20 6.32
N LYS A 375 -17.40 12.68 7.34
CA LYS A 375 -16.90 12.79 8.71
C LYS A 375 -16.98 11.43 9.39
N ILE A 376 -15.89 11.01 10.01
CA ILE A 376 -15.83 9.80 10.82
C ILE A 376 -16.35 10.12 12.23
N PRO A 377 -17.20 9.26 12.83
CA PRO A 377 -17.62 9.42 14.21
C PRO A 377 -16.41 9.55 15.15
N PRO A 378 -16.48 10.37 16.22
CA PRO A 378 -15.39 10.48 17.17
C PRO A 378 -15.09 9.11 17.81
N ILE A 379 -13.83 8.91 18.18
CA ILE A 379 -13.44 7.69 18.90
C ILE A 379 -14.16 7.67 20.27
N PRO A 380 -14.70 6.51 20.71
CA PRO A 380 -15.24 6.39 22.06
C PRO A 380 -14.18 6.67 23.11
N ALA A 381 -14.39 7.72 23.91
CA ALA A 381 -13.42 8.18 24.92
C ALA A 381 -13.55 7.43 26.26
N GLY A 382 -12.45 7.43 27.02
CA GLY A 382 -12.37 6.95 28.41
C GLY A 382 -11.88 5.51 28.57
N LEU A 383 -11.88 5.04 29.82
CA LEU A 383 -11.53 3.66 30.17
C LEU A 383 -12.59 2.71 29.62
N LYS A 384 -12.19 1.91 28.63
CA LYS A 384 -13.04 0.96 27.93
C LYS A 384 -12.39 -0.42 28.00
N THR A 385 -13.21 -1.46 28.01
CA THR A 385 -12.77 -2.86 27.97
C THR A 385 -13.45 -3.57 26.83
N VAL A 386 -12.79 -4.60 26.30
CA VAL A 386 -13.39 -5.48 25.31
C VAL A 386 -13.55 -6.89 25.87
N ARG A 387 -14.75 -7.43 25.75
CA ARG A 387 -15.02 -8.85 26.05
C ARG A 387 -15.58 -9.57 24.83
N ARG A 388 -15.21 -10.84 24.74
CA ARG A 388 -15.83 -11.79 23.82
C ARG A 388 -16.71 -12.75 24.60
N TYR A 389 -17.97 -12.83 24.22
CA TYR A 389 -18.92 -13.83 24.67
C TYR A 389 -19.09 -14.89 23.57
N VAL A 390 -18.79 -16.14 23.91
CA VAL A 390 -19.16 -17.30 23.09
C VAL A 390 -20.45 -17.85 23.66
N VAL A 391 -21.49 -17.82 22.84
CA VAL A 391 -22.85 -18.23 23.22
C VAL A 391 -23.15 -19.53 22.48
N THR A 392 -23.49 -20.58 23.22
CA THR A 392 -23.95 -21.85 22.66
C THR A 392 -25.44 -22.03 22.90
N GLY A 393 -26.13 -22.65 21.94
CA GLY A 393 -27.57 -22.68 21.92
C GLY A 393 -28.10 -22.91 20.51
N ASN A 394 -29.34 -22.50 20.26
CA ASN A 394 -30.05 -22.81 19.02
C ASN A 394 -30.79 -21.55 18.52
N ASN A 395 -31.18 -21.53 17.24
CA ASN A 395 -32.03 -20.49 16.65
C ASN A 395 -31.46 -19.06 16.65
N PHE A 396 -30.15 -18.90 16.50
CA PHE A 396 -29.47 -17.60 16.35
C PHE A 396 -29.70 -16.94 14.97
N ASN A 397 -30.96 -16.74 14.61
CA ASN A 397 -31.36 -16.23 13.31
C ASN A 397 -31.02 -14.73 13.14
N ASN A 398 -31.38 -14.15 12.00
CA ASN A 398 -31.12 -12.73 11.73
C ASN A 398 -31.89 -11.78 12.66
N LYS A 399 -33.08 -12.17 13.11
CA LYS A 399 -33.91 -11.37 14.02
C LYS A 399 -33.25 -11.23 15.39
N TYR A 400 -32.76 -12.33 15.96
CA TYR A 400 -32.00 -12.32 17.22
C TYR A 400 -30.71 -11.50 17.11
N ARG A 401 -29.97 -11.65 16.02
CA ARG A 401 -28.74 -10.86 15.80
C ARG A 401 -29.00 -9.36 15.65
N LYS A 402 -30.05 -8.96 14.92
CA LYS A 402 -30.48 -7.55 14.85
C LYS A 402 -30.92 -7.01 16.20
N TRP A 403 -31.62 -7.82 17.00
CA TRP A 403 -31.98 -7.45 18.36
C TRP A 403 -30.75 -7.23 19.24
N LEU A 404 -29.76 -8.14 19.21
CA LEU A 404 -28.49 -7.97 19.94
C LEU A 404 -27.77 -6.68 19.52
N GLN A 405 -27.73 -6.39 18.22
CA GLN A 405 -27.16 -5.15 17.71
C GLN A 405 -27.86 -3.93 18.29
N ARG A 406 -29.21 -3.91 18.29
CA ARG A 406 -29.98 -2.81 18.87
C ARG A 406 -29.68 -2.66 20.36
N GLN A 407 -29.71 -3.75 21.12
CA GLN A 407 -29.44 -3.73 22.57
C GLN A 407 -28.03 -3.26 22.91
N ALA A 408 -27.04 -3.59 22.08
CA ALA A 408 -25.68 -3.09 22.22
C ALA A 408 -25.60 -1.58 21.94
N LEU A 409 -26.17 -1.12 20.83
CA LEU A 409 -26.16 0.30 20.46
C LEU A 409 -26.90 1.18 21.48
N GLU A 410 -28.07 0.76 21.97
CA GLU A 410 -28.83 1.44 23.04
C GLU A 410 -28.03 1.60 24.34
N ARG A 411 -27.02 0.74 24.55
CA ARG A 411 -26.13 0.76 25.72
C ARG A 411 -24.75 1.35 25.41
N ASN A 412 -24.59 2.03 24.26
CA ASN A 412 -23.31 2.59 23.81
C ASN A 412 -22.18 1.55 23.76
N LEU A 413 -22.51 0.31 23.36
CA LEU A 413 -21.54 -0.75 23.11
C LEU A 413 -21.21 -0.85 21.63
N ASP A 414 -19.92 -0.81 21.33
CA ASP A 414 -19.38 -1.14 20.01
C ASP A 414 -19.08 -2.63 19.92
N GLY A 415 -18.87 -3.13 18.70
CA GLY A 415 -18.41 -4.49 18.49
C GLY A 415 -19.07 -5.20 17.34
N TYR A 416 -19.30 -6.50 17.51
CA TYR A 416 -19.94 -7.30 16.48
C TYR A 416 -20.50 -8.60 17.02
N VAL A 417 -21.47 -9.16 16.29
CA VAL A 417 -21.87 -10.56 16.41
C VAL A 417 -21.50 -11.30 15.13
N ARG A 418 -20.91 -12.48 15.27
CA ARG A 418 -20.66 -13.41 14.16
C ARG A 418 -21.15 -14.81 14.50
N THR A 419 -21.65 -15.51 13.50
CA THR A 419 -21.94 -16.95 13.61
C THR A 419 -20.63 -17.74 13.57
N ILE A 420 -20.46 -18.66 14.52
CA ILE A 420 -19.36 -19.64 14.49
C ILE A 420 -19.86 -20.85 13.69
N ASP A 421 -20.97 -21.45 14.13
CA ASP A 421 -21.69 -22.56 13.52
C ASP A 421 -23.20 -22.46 13.80
N ASN A 422 -23.98 -23.50 13.48
CA ASN A 422 -25.43 -23.49 13.65
C ASN A 422 -25.87 -23.37 15.12
N ASN A 423 -25.02 -23.77 16.05
CA ASN A 423 -25.33 -23.86 17.48
C ASN A 423 -24.54 -22.86 18.32
N SER A 424 -23.79 -21.95 17.69
CA SER A 424 -22.99 -20.99 18.43
C SER A 424 -22.71 -19.69 17.68
N ILE A 425 -22.67 -18.61 18.47
CA ILE A 425 -22.29 -17.28 18.02
C ILE A 425 -21.18 -16.72 18.90
N SER A 426 -20.40 -15.82 18.32
CA SER A 426 -19.39 -15.02 19.01
C SER A 426 -19.84 -13.58 18.98
N ILE A 427 -20.04 -13.02 20.16
CA ILE A 427 -20.36 -11.61 20.37
C ILE A 427 -19.11 -10.96 20.96
N VAL A 428 -18.66 -9.87 20.36
CA VAL A 428 -17.60 -9.02 20.91
C VAL A 428 -18.23 -7.69 21.22
N VAL A 429 -18.04 -7.20 22.44
CA VAL A 429 -18.53 -5.91 22.89
C VAL A 429 -17.39 -5.09 23.50
N ALA A 430 -17.34 -3.82 23.16
CA ALA A 430 -16.43 -2.83 23.71
C ALA A 430 -17.25 -1.66 24.31
N GLY A 431 -16.87 -1.21 25.50
CA GLY A 431 -17.63 -0.24 26.27
C GLY A 431 -17.05 -0.06 27.67
N SER A 432 -17.77 0.63 28.55
CA SER A 432 -17.40 0.69 29.97
C SER A 432 -17.44 -0.71 30.59
N GLU A 433 -16.61 -0.95 31.60
CA GLU A 433 -16.49 -2.28 32.20
C GLU A 433 -17.80 -2.83 32.74
N TYR A 434 -18.55 -1.99 33.44
CA TYR A 434 -19.85 -2.35 33.98
C TYR A 434 -20.82 -2.80 32.88
N VAL A 435 -21.00 -1.98 31.83
CA VAL A 435 -21.96 -2.26 30.75
C VAL A 435 -21.53 -3.49 29.94
N VAL A 436 -20.24 -3.66 29.70
CA VAL A 436 -19.69 -4.83 29.01
C VAL A 436 -19.94 -6.12 29.82
N LYS A 437 -19.78 -6.08 31.15
CA LYS A 437 -20.06 -7.23 32.03
C LYS A 437 -21.55 -7.55 32.09
N SER A 438 -22.41 -6.55 32.31
CA SER A 438 -23.86 -6.72 32.41
C SER A 438 -24.52 -7.11 31.07
N PHE A 439 -23.87 -6.85 29.94
CA PHE A 439 -24.34 -7.34 28.64
C PHE A 439 -24.43 -8.88 28.55
N LYS A 440 -23.72 -9.60 29.43
CA LYS A 440 -23.88 -11.06 29.56
C LYS A 440 -25.32 -11.44 29.91
N ASP A 441 -26.01 -10.63 30.71
CA ASP A 441 -27.36 -10.93 31.17
C ASP A 441 -28.39 -10.62 30.08
N VAL A 442 -28.18 -9.53 29.32
CA VAL A 442 -28.95 -9.25 28.09
C VAL A 442 -28.88 -10.43 27.12
N ILE A 443 -27.70 -11.03 26.93
CA ILE A 443 -27.57 -12.21 26.07
C ILE A 443 -28.43 -13.38 26.55
N LYS A 444 -28.56 -13.58 27.88
CA LYS A 444 -29.34 -14.68 28.49
C LYS A 444 -30.84 -14.47 28.41
N GLU A 445 -31.33 -13.23 28.29
CA GLU A 445 -32.77 -12.92 28.17
C GLU A 445 -33.44 -13.66 26.99
N SER A 446 -32.66 -14.17 26.02
CA SER A 446 -33.15 -15.03 24.92
C SER A 446 -34.26 -14.39 24.09
N SER A 447 -34.32 -13.05 24.08
CA SER A 447 -35.30 -12.26 23.35
C SER A 447 -34.71 -11.79 22.00
N PRO A 448 -35.50 -11.71 20.92
CA PRO A 448 -36.85 -12.23 20.77
C PRO A 448 -36.86 -13.77 20.68
N LYS A 449 -37.86 -14.42 21.29
CA LYS A 449 -38.16 -15.85 21.09
C LYS A 449 -38.22 -16.12 19.58
N PRO A 450 -37.45 -17.08 19.01
CA PRO A 450 -37.19 -18.44 19.52
C PRO A 450 -35.73 -18.80 19.82
N ALA A 451 -34.84 -17.83 20.08
CA ALA A 451 -33.44 -18.13 20.43
C ALA A 451 -33.38 -18.91 21.76
N ILE A 452 -32.61 -20.01 21.79
CA ILE A 452 -32.43 -20.82 23.01
C ILE A 452 -30.97 -20.71 23.42
N ILE A 453 -30.71 -20.21 24.62
CA ILE A 453 -29.36 -20.03 25.16
C ILE A 453 -29.06 -21.18 26.12
N ARG A 454 -27.99 -21.94 25.85
CA ARG A 454 -27.51 -23.03 26.72
C ARG A 454 -26.34 -22.60 27.58
N ASN A 455 -25.38 -21.87 27.02
CA ASN A 455 -24.22 -21.38 27.75
C ASN A 455 -23.71 -20.05 27.19
N VAL A 456 -23.14 -19.21 28.07
CA VAL A 456 -22.48 -17.96 27.73
C VAL A 456 -21.10 -17.90 28.41
N LYS A 457 -20.04 -18.15 27.64
CA LYS A 457 -18.65 -18.08 28.12
C LYS A 457 -18.02 -16.74 27.74
N GLY A 458 -17.70 -15.92 28.74
CA GLY A 458 -16.96 -14.66 28.57
C GLY A 458 -15.44 -14.87 28.62
N MET A 459 -14.71 -14.14 27.80
CA MET A 459 -13.24 -14.11 27.81
C MET A 459 -12.72 -12.73 27.39
N MET A 460 -11.48 -12.42 27.78
CA MET A 460 -10.78 -11.22 27.34
C MET A 460 -10.59 -11.23 25.82
N PHE A 461 -10.63 -10.04 25.21
CA PHE A 461 -10.43 -9.88 23.77
C PHE A 461 -9.42 -8.75 23.52
N ASN A 462 -8.38 -9.05 22.74
CA ASN A 462 -7.22 -8.16 22.54
C ASN A 462 -7.03 -7.68 21.09
N LYS A 463 -7.98 -8.02 20.20
CA LYS A 463 -7.93 -7.58 18.80
C LYS A 463 -8.69 -6.27 18.60
N PRO A 464 -8.42 -5.54 17.50
CA PRO A 464 -9.14 -4.31 17.21
C PRO A 464 -10.65 -4.48 17.09
N VAL A 465 -11.38 -3.44 17.50
CA VAL A 465 -12.85 -3.37 17.47
C VAL A 465 -13.26 -2.21 16.58
N LYS A 466 -14.21 -2.43 15.66
CA LYS A 466 -14.74 -1.34 14.84
C LYS A 466 -15.75 -0.55 15.68
N VAL A 467 -15.73 0.78 15.59
CA VAL A 467 -16.79 1.63 16.16
C VAL A 467 -18.13 1.31 15.50
N GLY A 468 -19.19 1.37 16.31
CA GLY A 468 -20.50 0.84 16.03
C GLY A 468 -20.58 -0.67 16.27
N PHE A 469 -21.76 -1.26 16.00
CA PHE A 469 -22.00 -2.68 16.20
C PHE A 469 -22.33 -3.39 14.89
N GLU A 470 -21.54 -4.37 14.49
CA GLU A 470 -21.70 -5.07 13.20
C GLU A 470 -22.36 -6.44 13.29
N LEU A 471 -23.17 -6.77 12.27
CA LEU A 471 -23.61 -8.13 11.99
C LEU A 471 -22.65 -8.79 10.99
N ARG A 472 -21.71 -9.59 11.46
CA ARG A 472 -20.72 -10.26 10.60
C ARG A 472 -21.24 -11.60 10.09
N GLN A 473 -21.15 -11.79 8.77
CA GLN A 473 -21.46 -13.07 8.15
C GLN A 473 -20.31 -14.08 8.31
N ASN A 474 -20.64 -15.37 8.31
CA ASN A 474 -19.66 -16.44 8.49
C ASN A 474 -18.71 -16.53 7.27
N THR A 475 -17.41 -16.43 7.51
CA THR A 475 -16.38 -16.37 6.46
C THR A 475 -16.13 -17.72 5.78
N ARG A 476 -16.45 -18.84 6.43
CA ARG A 476 -16.39 -20.19 5.82
C ARG A 476 -17.41 -20.36 4.68
N ARG A 477 -18.66 -19.95 4.90
CA ARG A 477 -19.71 -19.99 3.88
C ARG A 477 -19.34 -19.15 2.64
N ASN A 478 -18.64 -18.03 2.82
CA ASN A 478 -18.12 -17.22 1.72
C ASN A 478 -16.95 -17.87 0.95
N ARG A 479 -16.13 -18.74 1.58
CA ARG A 479 -15.12 -19.53 0.85
C ARG A 479 -15.78 -20.63 0.03
N GLU A 480 -16.77 -21.33 0.59
CA GLU A 480 -17.54 -22.37 -0.10
C GLU A 480 -18.40 -21.79 -1.23
N ILE A 481 -19.08 -20.66 -1.01
CA ILE A 481 -19.83 -19.96 -2.04
C ILE A 481 -18.87 -19.44 -3.11
N LYS A 482 -17.71 -18.84 -2.76
CA LYS A 482 -16.73 -18.41 -3.77
C LYS A 482 -16.12 -19.59 -4.54
N GLN A 483 -15.89 -20.74 -3.91
CA GLN A 483 -15.41 -21.96 -4.59
C GLN A 483 -16.49 -22.53 -5.53
N LYS A 484 -17.75 -22.62 -5.08
CA LYS A 484 -18.88 -23.03 -5.93
C LYS A 484 -19.12 -22.06 -7.10
N THR A 485 -19.00 -20.74 -6.85
CA THR A 485 -19.16 -19.72 -7.90
C THR A 485 -17.95 -19.66 -8.85
N SER A 486 -16.73 -19.95 -8.37
CA SER A 486 -15.54 -20.01 -9.23
C SER A 486 -15.49 -21.26 -10.11
N GLN A 487 -16.10 -22.37 -9.66
CA GLN A 487 -16.29 -23.57 -10.48
C GLN A 487 -17.38 -23.40 -11.55
N GLN A 488 -18.36 -22.52 -11.35
CA GLN A 488 -19.44 -22.25 -12.33
C GLN A 488 -19.11 -21.16 -13.36
N LYS A 489 -18.20 -20.22 -13.05
CA LYS A 489 -17.80 -19.12 -13.97
C LYS A 489 -17.16 -19.56 -15.30
N PRO A 490 -16.36 -20.64 -15.41
CA PRO A 490 -15.80 -21.08 -16.69
C PRO A 490 -16.87 -21.60 -17.67
N VAL A 491 -17.96 -22.18 -17.15
CA VAL A 491 -19.02 -22.80 -17.96
C VAL A 491 -19.95 -21.76 -18.57
N GLN A 492 -20.29 -20.69 -17.82
CA GLN A 492 -21.13 -19.61 -18.34
C GLN A 492 -20.39 -18.65 -19.30
N GLN A 493 -19.09 -18.43 -19.11
CA GLN A 493 -18.28 -17.63 -20.06
C GLN A 493 -18.03 -18.36 -21.38
N LYS A 494 -17.86 -19.69 -21.38
CA LYS A 494 -17.82 -20.49 -22.61
C LYS A 494 -19.15 -20.46 -23.37
N LYS A 495 -20.29 -20.62 -22.69
CA LYS A 495 -21.63 -20.52 -23.33
C LYS A 495 -21.94 -19.13 -23.89
N LYS A 496 -21.49 -18.03 -23.24
CA LYS A 496 -21.64 -16.67 -23.76
C LYS A 496 -20.70 -16.36 -24.94
N LYS A 497 -19.49 -16.94 -25.00
CA LYS A 497 -18.59 -16.81 -26.16
C LYS A 497 -19.08 -17.58 -27.38
N GLN A 498 -19.59 -18.81 -27.20
CA GLN A 498 -20.19 -19.59 -28.31
C GLN A 498 -21.45 -18.92 -28.88
N LYS A 499 -22.34 -18.36 -28.04
CA LYS A 499 -23.51 -17.59 -28.52
C LYS A 499 -23.14 -16.27 -29.21
N LYS A 500 -22.02 -15.62 -28.88
CA LYS A 500 -21.57 -14.41 -29.58
C LYS A 500 -20.89 -14.70 -30.92
N GLN A 501 -20.24 -15.84 -31.08
CA GLN A 501 -19.68 -16.26 -32.37
C GLN A 501 -20.74 -16.73 -33.37
N SER A 502 -21.85 -17.34 -32.91
CA SER A 502 -22.93 -17.76 -33.80
C SER A 502 -23.80 -16.61 -34.34
N PHE A 503 -23.80 -15.44 -33.69
CA PHE A 503 -24.56 -14.26 -34.14
C PHE A 503 -23.81 -13.37 -35.13
N ALA A 504 -22.49 -13.56 -35.31
CA ALA A 504 -21.66 -12.72 -36.18
C ALA A 504 -21.70 -13.12 -37.68
N PHE A 505 -22.45 -14.16 -38.06
CA PHE A 505 -22.52 -14.67 -39.44
C PHE A 505 -23.91 -14.61 -40.09
N ARG A 506 -24.85 -13.82 -39.55
CA ARG A 506 -26.12 -13.56 -40.24
C ARG A 506 -26.05 -12.21 -40.97
N VAL A 507 -25.64 -12.28 -42.24
CA VAL A 507 -25.70 -11.22 -43.24
C VAL A 507 -27.12 -10.64 -43.29
N ILE A 508 -27.28 -9.35 -43.00
CA ILE A 508 -28.51 -8.61 -43.28
C ILE A 508 -28.30 -7.93 -44.64
N LYS A 509 -28.92 -8.51 -45.68
CA LYS A 509 -29.17 -7.83 -46.96
C LYS A 509 -30.20 -6.73 -46.70
N PHE A 510 -29.85 -5.47 -46.92
CA PHE A 510 -30.83 -4.36 -46.98
C PHE A 510 -31.39 -4.22 -48.40
N PRO A 511 -32.68 -3.90 -48.59
CA PRO A 511 -33.31 -3.80 -49.91
C PRO A 511 -32.98 -2.46 -50.59
N PHE A 512 -32.66 -2.52 -51.88
CA PHE A 512 -32.54 -1.39 -52.80
C PHE A 512 -33.92 -0.72 -53.01
N ARG A 513 -34.21 0.34 -52.25
CA ARG A 513 -35.12 1.43 -52.64
C ARG A 513 -35.03 2.53 -51.58
N VAL A 514 -35.08 3.78 -52.02
CA VAL A 514 -34.97 5.02 -51.22
C VAL A 514 -33.54 5.52 -50.98
N LEU A 515 -32.76 5.71 -52.05
CA LEU A 515 -31.65 6.68 -52.10
C LEU A 515 -31.57 7.33 -53.50
N ARG A 516 -32.72 7.84 -53.97
CA ARG A 516 -32.79 8.67 -55.19
C ARG A 516 -33.93 9.68 -55.04
N LYS A 517 -33.69 10.71 -54.23
CA LYS A 517 -34.38 12.01 -54.19
C LYS A 517 -33.76 12.81 -53.03
N ILE A 518 -32.67 13.52 -53.31
CA ILE A 518 -32.19 14.80 -52.75
C ILE A 518 -30.87 15.06 -53.50
N LYS A 519 -31.04 15.46 -54.76
CA LYS A 519 -30.03 16.15 -55.57
C LYS A 519 -30.87 16.95 -56.57
N ASN A 520 -31.29 18.13 -56.12
CA ASN A 520 -31.62 19.32 -56.91
C ASN A 520 -32.35 20.33 -56.01
N LYS A 521 -31.90 21.59 -56.12
CA LYS A 521 -32.35 22.82 -55.45
C LYS A 521 -31.80 23.05 -54.03
N ILE A 522 -30.75 23.86 -53.92
CA ILE A 522 -30.88 25.31 -53.67
C ILE A 522 -29.73 26.01 -54.42
N VAL A 523 -30.12 27.09 -55.09
CA VAL A 523 -29.33 28.13 -55.77
C VAL A 523 -28.64 29.00 -54.74
#